data_AF-A0A661ICH6-F1
#
_entry.id   AF-A0A661ICH6-F1
#
_cell.length_a   1.000
_cell.length_b   1.000
_cell.length_c   1.000
_cell.angle_alpha   90.00
_cell.angle_beta   90.00
_cell.angle_gamma   90.00
#
_symmetry.space_group_name_H-M   'P 1'
#
loop_
_entity.id
_entity.type
_entity.pdbx_description
1 polymer ?
#
loop_
_entity_poly.entity_id
_entity_poly.type
_entity_poly.pdbx_seq_one_letter_code
_entity_poly.pdbx_strand_id
1 'polypeptide(L)' 'GGTLPAVLNAADEVAVKGFLQGRIGFDKITEVVERVMERHHNTPLRTLQDVIAADRWAREEAEKAMEAI' A
#
# COMPACT_ATOMS: atom_id res chain seq x y z
N GLY A 1 -2.02 -7.34 -12.39
CA GLY A 1 -0.68 -7.39 -13.04
C GLY A 1 -0.15 -5.97 -13.21
N GLY A 2 1.07 -5.79 -13.74
CA GLY A 2 1.70 -4.46 -13.80
C GLY A 2 2.38 -4.09 -12.48
N THR A 3 2.30 -2.83 -12.08
CA THR A 3 2.82 -2.31 -10.81
C THR A 3 1.95 -2.68 -9.60
N LEU A 4 0.70 -3.09 -9.81
CA LEU A 4 -0.25 -3.40 -8.74
C LEU A 4 0.23 -4.41 -7.67
N PRO A 5 0.95 -5.51 -7.98
CA PRO A 5 1.44 -6.43 -6.95
C PRO A 5 2.46 -5.81 -6.00
N ALA A 6 3.29 -4.89 -6.49
CA ALA A 6 4.24 -4.15 -5.63
C ALA A 6 3.49 -3.22 -4.68
N VAL A 7 2.44 -2.56 -5.18
CA VAL A 7 1.57 -1.70 -4.37
C VAL A 7 0.84 -2.50 -3.29
N LEU A 8 0.25 -3.64 -3.64
CA LEU A 8 -0.42 -4.54 -2.70
C LEU A 8 0.54 -4.93 -1.56
N ASN A 9 1.73 -5.44 -1.90
CA ASN A 9 2.69 -5.90 -0.90
C ASN A 9 3.16 -4.76 0.01
N ALA A 10 3.49 -3.60 -0.56
CA ALA A 10 3.96 -2.44 0.19
C ALA A 10 2.89 -1.86 1.12
N ALA A 11 1.63 -1.81 0.66
CA ALA A 11 0.51 -1.36 1.49
C ALA A 11 0.24 -2.33 2.65
N ASP A 12 0.28 -3.64 2.40
CA ASP A 12 0.08 -4.67 3.42
C ASP A 12 1.15 -4.59 4.52
N GLU A 13 2.43 -4.48 4.14
CA GLU A 13 3.53 -4.33 5.10
C GLU A 13 3.36 -3.12 6.03
N VAL A 14 2.94 -1.98 5.47
CA VAL A 14 2.71 -0.76 6.27
C VAL A 14 1.48 -0.90 7.17
N ALA A 15 0.38 -1.45 6.66
CA ALA A 15 -0.83 -1.66 7.43
C ALA A 15 -0.64 -2.68 8.57
N VAL A 16 0.01 -3.82 8.30
CA VAL A 16 0.36 -4.82 9.31
C VAL A 16 1.28 -4.22 10.37
N LYS A 17 2.27 -3.41 9.98
CA LYS A 17 3.11 -2.69 10.93
C LYS A 17 2.29 -1.73 11.79
N GLY A 18 1.35 -0.99 11.21
CA GLY A 18 0.42 -0.13 11.93
C GLY A 18 -0.40 -0.90 12.97
N PHE A 19 -0.92 -2.07 12.59
CA PHE A 19 -1.64 -2.96 13.50
C PHE A 19 -0.75 -3.45 14.65
N LEU A 20 0.46 -3.94 14.36
CA LEU A 20 1.41 -4.41 15.37
C LEU A 20 1.86 -3.29 16.33
N GLN A 21 1.80 -2.03 15.89
CA GLN A 21 2.09 -0.85 16.70
C GLN A 21 0.85 -0.30 17.44
N GLY A 22 -0.32 -0.92 17.28
CA GLY A 22 -1.57 -0.46 17.90
C GLY A 22 -2.13 0.83 17.30
N ARG A 23 -1.69 1.22 16.09
CA ARG A 23 -2.18 2.42 15.38
C ARG A 23 -3.53 2.19 14.71
N ILE A 24 -3.79 0.96 14.25
CA ILE A 24 -5.04 0.56 13.59
C ILE A 24 -5.52 -0.81 14.11
N GLY A 25 -6.82 -1.10 13.96
CA GLY A 25 -7.40 -2.41 14.25
C GLY A 25 -7.06 -3.46 13.19
N PHE A 26 -7.25 -4.75 13.50
CA PHE A 26 -7.01 -5.84 12.54
C PHE A 26 -7.93 -5.76 11.31
N ASP A 27 -9.18 -5.34 11.50
CA ASP A 27 -10.17 -5.09 10.45
C ASP A 27 -9.76 -3.96 9.49
N LYS A 28 -8.85 -3.08 9.93
CA LYS A 28 -8.38 -1.94 9.14
C LYS A 28 -7.25 -2.28 8.18
N ILE A 29 -6.60 -3.44 8.32
CA ILE A 29 -5.51 -3.84 7.42
C ILE A 29 -6.03 -3.92 5.99
N THR A 30 -7.11 -4.68 5.76
CA THR A 30 -7.70 -4.83 4.43
C THR A 30 -8.28 -3.51 3.91
N GLU A 31 -8.88 -2.68 4.79
CA GLU A 31 -9.40 -1.37 4.40
C GLU A 31 -8.28 -0.44 3.88
N VAL A 32 -7.12 -0.40 4.54
CA VAL A 32 -5.97 0.38 4.08
C VAL A 32 -5.47 -0.13 2.74
N VAL A 33 -5.26 -1.45 2.61
CA VAL A 33 -4.76 -2.07 1.39
C VAL A 33 -5.69 -1.79 0.20
N GLU A 34 -6.99 -1.98 0.38
CA GLU A 34 -8.00 -1.69 -0.65
C GLU A 34 -7.95 -0.23 -1.07
N ARG A 35 -7.96 0.72 -0.13
CA ARG A 35 -7.89 2.16 -0.43
C ARG A 35 -6.64 2.53 -1.22
N VAL A 36 -5.48 1.98 -0.87
CA VAL A 36 -4.21 2.26 -1.58
C VAL A 36 -4.26 1.67 -2.99
N MET A 37 -4.75 0.43 -3.14
CA MET A 37 -4.87 -0.20 -4.45
C MET A 37 -5.84 0.54 -5.37
N GLU A 38 -6.98 1.01 -4.86
CA GLU A 38 -7.98 1.77 -5.61
C GLU A 38 -7.45 3.12 -6.12
N ARG A 39 -6.57 3.77 -5.35
CA ARG A 39 -5.94 5.04 -5.73
C ARG A 39 -4.80 4.87 -6.72
N HIS A 40 -4.26 3.67 -6.86
CA HIS A 40 -3.09 3.43 -7.69
C HIS A 40 -3.44 3.47 -9.17
N HIS A 41 -2.73 4.29 -9.93
CA HIS A 41 -2.78 4.20 -11.38
C HIS A 41 -1.90 3.04 -11.87
N ASN A 42 -2.51 1.88 -12.10
CA ASN A 42 -1.77 0.69 -12.50
C ASN A 42 -1.11 0.84 -13.88
N THR A 43 0.22 0.79 -13.88
CA THR A 43 1.06 0.90 -15.08
C THR A 43 1.74 -0.43 -15.42
N PRO A 44 2.11 -0.65 -16.70
CA PRO A 44 2.93 -1.80 -17.07
C PRO A 44 4.29 -1.78 -16.37
N LEU A 45 4.73 -2.95 -15.90
CA LEU A 45 6.04 -3.11 -15.27
C LEU A 45 7.11 -3.34 -16.35
N ARG A 46 8.03 -2.40 -16.53
CA ARG A 46 9.08 -2.46 -17.56
C ARG A 46 10.48 -2.54 -16.97
N THR A 47 10.67 -1.95 -15.79
CA THR A 47 11.97 -1.82 -15.13
C THR A 47 11.86 -2.08 -13.64
N LEU A 48 13.00 -2.33 -12.99
CA LEU A 48 13.08 -2.40 -11.53
C LEU A 48 12.65 -1.07 -10.88
N GLN A 49 12.94 0.04 -11.54
CA GLN A 49 12.63 1.39 -11.08
C GLN A 49 11.11 1.60 -11.01
N ASP A 50 10.33 0.97 -11.89
CA ASP A 50 8.86 0.99 -11.82
C ASP A 50 8.36 0.30 -10.54
N VAL A 51 9.00 -0.82 -10.15
CA VAL A 51 8.68 -1.52 -8.88
C VAL A 51 9.00 -0.63 -7.69
N ILE A 52 10.20 -0.04 -7.66
CA ILE A 52 10.67 0.80 -6.55
C ILE A 52 9.79 2.05 -6.41
N ALA A 53 9.38 2.65 -7.53
CA ALA A 53 8.49 3.81 -7.52
C ALA A 53 7.10 3.44 -7.01
N ALA A 54 6.55 2.31 -7.46
CA ALA A 54 5.25 1.81 -7.01
C ALA A 54 5.25 1.45 -5.52
N ASP A 55 6.28 0.75 -5.04
CA ASP A 55 6.46 0.42 -3.61
C ASP A 55 6.52 1.70 -2.76
N ARG A 56 7.37 2.66 -3.13
CA ARG A 56 7.50 3.93 -2.38
C ARG A 56 6.17 4.68 -2.31
N TRP A 57 5.50 4.84 -3.45
CA TRP A 57 4.20 5.51 -3.52
C TRP A 57 3.16 4.81 -2.63
N ALA A 58 3.11 3.48 -2.66
CA ALA A 58 2.17 2.69 -1.87
C ALA A 58 2.41 2.83 -0.37
N ARG A 59 3.68 2.90 0.07
CA ARG A 59 4.00 3.14 1.49
C ARG A 59 3.54 4.53 1.95
N GLU A 60 3.76 5.56 1.14
CA GLU A 60 3.32 6.93 1.45
C GLU A 60 1.79 7.03 1.50
N GLU A 61 1.08 6.39 0.56
CA GLU A 61 -0.38 6.38 0.56
C GLU A 61 -0.98 5.51 1.67
N ALA A 62 -0.33 4.42 2.06
CA ALA A 62 -0.77 3.59 3.18
C ALA A 62 -0.69 4.35 4.51
N GLU A 63 0.37 5.12 4.76
CA GLU A 63 0.46 5.99 5.94
C GLU A 63 -0.67 7.03 5.96
N LYS A 64 -0.93 7.72 4.83
CA LYS A 64 -2.05 8.67 4.71
C LYS A 64 -3.41 8.00 4.89
N ALA A 65 -3.59 6.79 4.38
CA ALA A 65 -4.84 6.05 4.50
C ALA A 65 -5.11 5.65 5.96
N MET A 66 -4.08 5.23 6.71
CA MET A 66 -4.19 4.93 8.14
C MET A 66 -4.52 6.16 8.99
N GLU A 67 -4.04 7.35 8.63
CA GLU A 67 -4.40 8.60 9.33
C GLU A 67 -5.85 9.04 9.08
N ALA A 68 -6.49 8.51 8.04
CA ALA A 68 -7.83 8.90 7.60
C ALA A 68 -8.94 7.90 7.99
N ILE A 69 -8.65 6.93 8.87
CA ILE A 69 -9.58 5.88 9.34
C ILE A 69 -9.64 5.77 10.86
#